data_AF-A0A7W4FMN3-F1
#
_entry.id   AF-A0A7W4FMN3-F1
#
_cell.length_a   1.000
_cell.length_b   1.000
_cell.length_c   1.000
_cell.angle_alpha   90.00
_cell.angle_beta   90.00
_cell.angle_gamma   90.00
#
_symmetry.space_group_name_H-M   'P 1'
#
loop_
_entity.id
_entity.type
_entity.pdbx_description
1 polymer ?
#
loop_
_entity_poly.entity_id
_entity_poly.type
_entity_poly.pdbx_seq_one_letter_code
_entity_poly.pdbx_strand_id
1 'polypeptide(L)'
;GELAGTPQNEDVGSYAAITISVNDGTDSASLTPFTLEVTNTNDAPVGQNFAFNLDEAATLTVALANGLLSNASDDDASDTLSAELVSQPQFGSVSLNSDGSFSYQHDGSENHADSFTFQVRDSAGALSAVQTVTLTVAPVADAPVAMDDSATTAEDTPVNFSLVANDSDAEDDLVVASAAIVLPASKGTVSITNGIATYTPNSNVTGTDTFTYTVKDAALNTSTAATVTVTITPVNDLPEVQAISLSVDEDTASAVTNVRSLGSDVEDTIPTGTINLVRAPSSGQVVFDQAAGTFVYTPDANVT
;
A
#
# COMPACT_ATOMS: atom_id res chain seq x y z
N GLY A 1 -54.50 -57.23 23.04
CA GLY A 1 -53.12 -56.85 22.68
C GLY A 1 -52.97 -55.36 22.91
N GLU A 2 -51.74 -54.90 23.04
CA GLU A 2 -51.39 -53.48 23.08
C GLU A 2 -51.11 -53.01 21.64
N LEU A 3 -51.58 -51.82 21.29
CA LEU A 3 -51.23 -51.17 20.03
C LEU A 3 -50.02 -50.28 20.31
N ALA A 4 -48.85 -50.62 19.75
CA ALA A 4 -47.59 -49.92 20.02
C ALA A 4 -46.79 -49.70 18.73
N GLY A 5 -46.07 -48.58 18.67
CA GLY A 5 -45.20 -48.16 17.58
C GLY A 5 -44.72 -46.73 17.81
N THR A 6 -43.64 -46.32 17.14
CA THR A 6 -43.17 -44.93 17.12
C THR A 6 -43.33 -44.41 15.70
N PRO A 7 -44.27 -43.47 15.45
CA PRO A 7 -44.45 -42.88 14.12
C PRO A 7 -43.17 -42.19 13.64
N GLN A 8 -42.90 -42.28 12.34
CA GLN A 8 -41.86 -41.50 11.66
C GLN A 8 -42.49 -40.28 10.96
N ASN A 9 -41.67 -39.38 10.42
CA ASN A 9 -42.19 -38.20 9.73
C ASN A 9 -43.06 -38.56 8.50
N GLU A 10 -42.75 -39.68 7.83
CA GLU A 10 -43.59 -40.23 6.75
C GLU A 10 -44.98 -40.71 7.20
N ASP A 11 -45.19 -40.89 8.50
CA ASP A 11 -46.46 -41.29 9.10
C ASP A 11 -47.33 -40.09 9.53
N VAL A 12 -46.90 -38.85 9.30
CA VAL A 12 -47.71 -37.67 9.65
C VAL A 12 -49.00 -37.65 8.82
N GLY A 13 -50.15 -37.60 9.50
CA GLY A 13 -51.45 -37.61 8.83
C GLY A 13 -52.58 -38.16 9.69
N SER A 14 -53.74 -38.31 9.04
CA SER A 14 -54.96 -38.83 9.66
C SER A 14 -55.33 -40.20 9.09
N TYR A 15 -55.36 -41.20 9.95
CA TYR A 15 -55.68 -42.59 9.63
C TYR A 15 -57.07 -42.91 10.19
N ALA A 16 -58.08 -42.84 9.32
CA ALA A 16 -59.47 -43.06 9.69
C ALA A 16 -59.87 -44.54 9.57
N ALA A 17 -61.05 -44.86 10.14
CA ALA A 17 -61.71 -46.16 10.05
C ALA A 17 -60.94 -47.35 10.69
N ILE A 18 -60.05 -47.06 11.64
CA ILE A 18 -59.34 -48.09 12.40
C ILE A 18 -60.36 -48.85 13.24
N THR A 19 -60.42 -50.17 13.06
CA THR A 19 -61.36 -51.05 13.76
C THR A 19 -60.58 -52.18 14.44
N ILE A 20 -60.78 -52.34 15.75
CA ILE A 20 -60.19 -53.44 16.52
C ILE A 20 -61.30 -54.43 16.84
N SER A 21 -61.08 -55.71 16.54
CA SER A 21 -62.00 -56.80 16.89
C SER A 21 -61.34 -57.84 17.76
N VAL A 22 -62.14 -58.50 18.58
CA VAL A 22 -61.77 -59.68 19.37
C VAL A 22 -62.67 -60.83 18.96
N ASN A 23 -62.12 -62.05 18.88
CA ASN A 23 -62.83 -63.27 18.51
C ASN A 23 -62.48 -64.38 19.50
N ASP A 24 -63.46 -65.17 19.93
CA ASP A 24 -63.26 -66.27 20.91
C ASP A 24 -63.18 -67.67 20.27
N GLY A 25 -63.09 -67.74 18.94
CA GLY A 25 -63.14 -68.98 18.15
C GLY A 25 -64.52 -69.27 17.54
N THR A 26 -65.56 -68.57 17.99
CA THR A 26 -66.95 -68.73 17.47
C THR A 26 -67.63 -67.41 17.15
N ASP A 27 -67.53 -66.40 18.01
CA ASP A 27 -68.15 -65.10 17.87
C ASP A 27 -67.11 -63.97 17.88
N SER A 28 -67.43 -62.84 17.23
CA SER A 28 -66.58 -61.66 17.19
C SER A 28 -67.31 -60.43 17.70
N ALA A 29 -66.59 -59.56 18.41
CA ALA A 29 -67.03 -58.21 18.75
C ALA A 29 -65.98 -57.20 18.28
N SER A 30 -66.44 -56.11 17.67
CA SER A 30 -65.57 -55.02 17.20
C SER A 30 -65.87 -53.74 17.94
N LEU A 31 -64.83 -52.94 18.17
CA LEU A 31 -65.00 -51.54 18.54
C LEU A 31 -65.66 -50.76 17.40
N THR A 32 -66.30 -49.65 17.73
CA THR A 32 -66.67 -48.63 16.74
C THR A 32 -65.41 -48.10 16.06
N PRO A 33 -65.40 -47.86 14.74
CA PRO A 33 -64.23 -47.32 14.06
C PRO A 33 -63.80 -45.99 14.68
N PHE A 34 -62.50 -45.78 14.80
CA PHE A 34 -61.91 -44.53 15.29
C PHE A 34 -60.86 -44.00 14.31
N THR A 35 -60.39 -42.78 14.57
CA THR A 35 -59.34 -42.11 13.81
C THR A 35 -58.10 -41.98 14.69
N LEU A 36 -56.93 -42.27 14.13
CA LEU A 36 -55.64 -41.92 14.70
C LEU A 36 -55.08 -40.73 13.94
N GLU A 37 -54.65 -39.70 14.66
CA GLU A 37 -53.93 -38.56 14.08
C GLU A 37 -52.49 -38.61 14.57
N VAL A 38 -51.55 -38.60 13.63
CA VAL A 38 -50.14 -38.40 13.88
C VAL A 38 -49.85 -36.94 13.57
N THR A 39 -49.60 -36.16 14.62
CA THR A 39 -49.29 -34.74 14.51
C THR A 39 -47.81 -34.55 14.24
N ASN A 40 -47.49 -33.60 13.36
CA ASN A 40 -46.12 -33.21 13.13
C ASN A 40 -45.48 -32.55 14.37
N THR A 41 -44.19 -32.75 14.57
CA THR A 41 -43.37 -32.02 15.55
C THR A 41 -42.27 -31.30 14.80
N ASN A 42 -42.05 -30.01 15.10
CA ASN A 42 -41.07 -29.23 14.37
C ASN A 42 -39.67 -29.83 14.46
N ASP A 43 -39.15 -30.27 13.32
CA ASP A 43 -37.80 -30.73 13.14
C ASP A 43 -36.87 -29.54 12.84
N ALA A 44 -35.55 -29.77 12.86
CA ALA A 44 -34.61 -28.72 12.51
C ALA A 44 -34.19 -28.86 11.05
N PRO A 45 -34.01 -27.75 10.31
CA PRO A 45 -33.61 -27.82 8.92
C PRO A 45 -32.20 -28.40 8.77
N VAL A 46 -31.94 -29.00 7.61
CA VAL A 46 -30.63 -29.50 7.21
C VAL A 46 -30.04 -28.58 6.15
N GLY A 47 -28.90 -27.97 6.46
CA GLY A 47 -28.09 -27.19 5.52
C GLY A 47 -26.85 -27.96 5.07
N GLN A 48 -26.07 -27.36 4.16
CA GLN A 48 -24.79 -27.92 3.69
C GLN A 48 -23.70 -26.86 3.57
N ASN A 49 -22.45 -27.30 3.56
CA ASN A 49 -21.30 -26.45 3.27
C ASN A 49 -21.28 -26.04 1.79
N PHE A 50 -20.71 -24.87 1.53
CA PHE A 50 -20.50 -24.37 0.17
C PHE A 50 -19.03 -24.01 -0.05
N ALA A 51 -18.61 -24.02 -1.32
CA ALA A 51 -17.29 -23.56 -1.74
C ALA A 51 -17.44 -22.66 -2.96
N PHE A 52 -16.76 -21.52 -2.93
CA PHE A 52 -16.71 -20.58 -4.05
C PHE A 52 -15.26 -20.16 -4.33
N ASN A 53 -15.02 -19.76 -5.57
CA ASN A 53 -13.74 -19.18 -5.99
C ASN A 53 -13.99 -17.76 -6.46
N LEU A 54 -13.05 -16.87 -6.17
CA LEU A 54 -13.01 -15.52 -6.69
C LEU A 54 -11.56 -15.06 -6.81
N ASP A 55 -11.36 -14.03 -7.62
CA ASP A 55 -10.08 -13.33 -7.66
C ASP A 55 -9.99 -12.36 -6.46
N GLU A 56 -8.78 -12.07 -6.01
CA GLU A 56 -8.52 -11.04 -5.00
C GLU A 56 -9.15 -9.69 -5.38
N ALA A 57 -9.60 -8.96 -4.36
CA ALA A 57 -10.33 -7.69 -4.47
C ALA A 57 -11.66 -7.74 -5.24
N ALA A 58 -12.03 -8.88 -5.85
CA ALA A 58 -13.29 -9.03 -6.54
C ALA A 58 -14.49 -9.12 -5.58
N THR A 59 -15.66 -8.73 -6.08
CA THR A 59 -16.93 -8.98 -5.40
C THR A 59 -17.55 -10.29 -5.91
N LEU A 60 -17.76 -11.26 -5.03
CA LEU A 60 -18.59 -12.43 -5.33
C LEU A 60 -20.06 -12.09 -5.05
N THR A 61 -20.95 -12.33 -6.01
CA THR A 61 -22.41 -12.21 -5.83
C THR A 61 -23.09 -13.52 -6.21
N VAL A 62 -23.82 -14.12 -5.26
CA VAL A 62 -24.52 -15.38 -5.43
C VAL A 62 -26.03 -15.15 -5.33
N ALA A 63 -26.73 -15.41 -6.43
CA ALA A 63 -28.18 -15.31 -6.49
C ALA A 63 -28.86 -16.49 -5.78
N LEU A 64 -30.12 -16.31 -5.36
CA LEU A 64 -30.90 -17.29 -4.59
C LEU A 64 -30.90 -18.71 -5.18
N ALA A 65 -30.89 -18.84 -6.52
CA ALA A 65 -30.92 -20.14 -7.20
C ALA A 65 -29.71 -21.03 -6.86
N ASN A 66 -28.58 -20.42 -6.54
CA ASN A 66 -27.34 -21.09 -6.11
C ASN A 66 -26.94 -20.68 -4.69
N GLY A 67 -27.85 -20.01 -3.96
CA GLY A 67 -27.60 -19.45 -2.64
C GLY A 67 -27.52 -20.53 -1.56
N LEU A 68 -27.32 -20.09 -0.32
CA LEU A 68 -27.08 -20.97 0.82
C LEU A 68 -28.28 -21.86 1.20
N LEU A 69 -29.46 -21.58 0.64
CA LEU A 69 -30.67 -22.39 0.79
C LEU A 69 -30.94 -23.33 -0.39
N SER A 70 -30.14 -23.28 -1.47
CA SER A 70 -30.40 -24.05 -2.70
C SER A 70 -30.47 -25.57 -2.52
N ASN A 71 -29.79 -26.09 -1.49
CA ASN A 71 -29.78 -27.50 -1.11
C ASN A 71 -30.23 -27.73 0.34
N ALA A 72 -30.89 -26.74 0.95
CA ALA A 72 -31.43 -26.91 2.29
C ALA A 72 -32.75 -27.69 2.21
N SER A 73 -33.00 -28.52 3.21
CA SER A 73 -34.23 -29.29 3.32
C SER A 73 -34.76 -29.25 4.75
N ASP A 74 -36.06 -29.45 4.87
CA ASP A 74 -36.72 -29.67 6.14
C ASP A 74 -37.68 -30.85 5.98
N ASP A 75 -37.81 -31.63 7.04
CA ASP A 75 -38.76 -32.74 7.13
C ASP A 75 -40.20 -32.18 7.26
N ASP A 76 -40.35 -30.95 7.75
CA ASP A 76 -41.59 -30.19 7.85
C ASP A 76 -41.95 -29.55 6.50
N ALA A 77 -42.71 -30.25 5.66
CA ALA A 77 -43.00 -29.81 4.28
C ALA A 77 -43.73 -28.45 4.13
N SER A 78 -44.27 -27.89 5.22
CA SER A 78 -44.89 -26.56 5.24
C SER A 78 -43.91 -25.42 5.51
N ASP A 79 -42.68 -25.74 5.91
CA ASP A 79 -41.76 -24.76 6.46
C ASP A 79 -41.09 -23.93 5.38
N THR A 80 -41.01 -22.63 5.65
CA THR A 80 -40.18 -21.72 4.87
C THR A 80 -38.82 -21.61 5.54
N LEU A 81 -37.76 -21.69 4.72
CA LEU A 81 -36.39 -21.64 5.21
C LEU A 81 -35.81 -20.25 5.02
N SER A 82 -35.00 -19.83 5.99
CA SER A 82 -34.23 -18.59 5.93
C SER A 82 -32.77 -18.82 6.33
N ALA A 83 -31.85 -18.05 5.75
CA ALA A 83 -30.44 -18.11 6.09
C ALA A 83 -30.07 -17.03 7.11
N GLU A 84 -29.27 -17.41 8.12
CA GLU A 84 -28.77 -16.52 9.16
C GLU A 84 -27.24 -16.62 9.26
N LEU A 85 -26.56 -15.47 9.27
CA LEU A 85 -25.11 -15.42 9.35
C LEU A 85 -24.66 -15.64 10.80
N VAL A 86 -23.69 -16.53 11.00
CA VAL A 86 -23.16 -16.88 12.33
C VAL A 86 -21.81 -16.23 12.60
N SER A 87 -20.93 -16.18 11.61
CA SER A 87 -19.64 -15.49 11.70
C SER A 87 -19.31 -14.75 10.41
N GLN A 88 -18.54 -13.68 10.53
CA GLN A 88 -17.98 -12.96 9.38
C GLN A 88 -16.64 -13.59 8.95
N PRO A 89 -16.24 -13.38 7.68
CA PRO A 89 -14.90 -13.70 7.22
C PRO A 89 -13.82 -12.88 7.91
N GLN A 90 -12.56 -13.30 7.79
CA GLN A 90 -11.42 -12.57 8.35
C GLN A 90 -10.91 -11.45 7.42
N PHE A 91 -10.95 -11.67 6.11
CA PHE A 91 -10.31 -10.82 5.09
C PHE A 91 -11.32 -10.26 4.10
N GLY A 92 -12.55 -10.07 4.58
CA GLY A 92 -13.63 -9.58 3.76
C GLY A 92 -14.90 -9.38 4.57
N SER A 93 -15.98 -9.11 3.85
CA SER A 93 -17.29 -8.90 4.47
C SER A 93 -18.38 -9.59 3.68
N VAL A 94 -19.36 -10.15 4.40
CA VAL A 94 -20.54 -10.81 3.82
C VAL A 94 -21.79 -10.00 4.11
N SER A 95 -22.59 -9.79 3.06
CA SER A 95 -23.98 -9.37 3.15
C SER A 95 -24.88 -10.55 2.76
N LEU A 96 -25.47 -11.21 3.75
CA LEU A 96 -26.38 -12.35 3.57
C LEU A 96 -27.84 -11.89 3.64
N ASN A 97 -28.62 -12.23 2.62
CA ASN A 97 -30.07 -12.07 2.61
C ASN A 97 -30.75 -13.31 3.20
N SER A 98 -31.94 -13.15 3.78
CA SER A 98 -32.70 -14.25 4.37
C SER A 98 -33.10 -15.32 3.36
N ASP A 99 -33.19 -15.00 2.07
CA ASP A 99 -33.48 -15.96 0.99
C ASP A 99 -32.26 -16.81 0.58
N GLY A 100 -31.13 -16.66 1.28
CA GLY A 100 -29.89 -17.39 1.02
C GLY A 100 -29.03 -16.80 -0.09
N SER A 101 -29.47 -15.77 -0.80
CA SER A 101 -28.58 -15.00 -1.67
C SER A 101 -27.60 -14.17 -0.83
N PHE A 102 -26.38 -13.96 -1.33
CA PHE A 102 -25.38 -13.18 -0.60
C PHE A 102 -24.37 -12.53 -1.53
N SER A 103 -23.68 -11.53 -1.00
CA SER A 103 -22.44 -11.02 -1.58
C SER A 103 -21.28 -11.14 -0.58
N TYR A 104 -20.08 -11.35 -1.12
CA TYR A 104 -18.83 -11.30 -0.40
C TYR A 104 -17.88 -10.31 -1.10
N GLN A 105 -17.24 -9.45 -0.33
CA GLN A 105 -16.21 -8.53 -0.81
C GLN A 105 -14.89 -8.83 -0.09
N HIS A 106 -13.87 -9.23 -0.84
CA HIS A 106 -12.50 -9.36 -0.36
C HIS A 106 -11.93 -7.96 -0.03
N ASP A 107 -11.12 -7.84 1.01
CA ASP A 107 -10.53 -6.55 1.42
C ASP A 107 -9.30 -6.10 0.59
N GLY A 108 -8.86 -6.96 -0.32
CA GLY A 108 -7.68 -6.75 -1.17
C GLY A 108 -6.35 -7.02 -0.46
N SER A 109 -6.37 -7.83 0.61
CA SER A 109 -5.15 -8.41 1.18
C SER A 109 -4.74 -9.71 0.48
N GLU A 110 -3.44 -9.93 0.34
CA GLU A 110 -2.92 -11.16 -0.26
C GLU A 110 -3.19 -12.37 0.66
N ASN A 111 -4.29 -13.08 0.39
CA ASN A 111 -4.60 -14.36 0.99
C ASN A 111 -5.16 -15.33 -0.05
N HIS A 112 -5.03 -16.61 0.24
CA HIS A 112 -5.44 -17.67 -0.67
C HIS A 112 -6.78 -18.31 -0.26
N ALA A 113 -7.30 -17.96 0.92
CA ALA A 113 -8.52 -18.53 1.46
C ALA A 113 -9.14 -17.67 2.57
N ASP A 114 -10.47 -17.64 2.57
CA ASP A 114 -11.29 -17.04 3.61
C ASP A 114 -12.52 -17.93 3.89
N SER A 115 -13.25 -17.69 4.97
CA SER A 115 -14.45 -18.47 5.28
C SER A 115 -15.39 -17.74 6.21
N PHE A 116 -16.69 -18.05 6.08
CA PHE A 116 -17.70 -17.60 7.01
C PHE A 116 -18.66 -18.73 7.33
N THR A 117 -19.45 -18.59 8.39
CA THR A 117 -20.41 -19.62 8.79
C THR A 117 -21.84 -19.08 8.85
N PHE A 118 -22.81 -19.96 8.58
CA PHE A 118 -24.23 -19.65 8.58
C PHE A 118 -25.04 -20.80 9.17
N GLN A 119 -26.32 -20.54 9.46
CA GLN A 119 -27.32 -21.54 9.80
C GLN A 119 -28.58 -21.33 8.95
N VAL A 120 -29.34 -22.41 8.79
CA VAL A 120 -30.69 -22.37 8.22
C VAL A 120 -31.68 -22.35 9.38
N ARG A 121 -32.70 -21.50 9.28
CA ARG A 121 -33.79 -21.35 10.24
C ARG A 121 -35.12 -21.64 9.55
N ASP A 122 -35.92 -22.52 10.15
CA ASP A 122 -37.28 -22.80 9.69
C ASP A 122 -38.28 -21.72 10.14
N SER A 123 -39.55 -21.91 9.83
CA SER A 123 -40.59 -20.92 10.12
C SER A 123 -41.05 -20.94 11.58
N ALA A 124 -40.81 -22.02 12.32
CA ALA A 124 -41.10 -22.17 13.75
C ALA A 124 -39.93 -21.75 14.66
N GLY A 125 -38.76 -21.49 14.10
CA GLY A 125 -37.56 -20.99 14.75
C GLY A 125 -36.48 -22.03 15.10
N ALA A 126 -36.59 -23.30 14.69
CA ALA A 126 -35.49 -24.24 14.89
C ALA A 126 -34.33 -23.94 13.91
N LEU A 127 -33.13 -24.35 14.31
CA LEU A 127 -31.87 -24.01 13.64
C LEU A 127 -31.13 -25.27 13.23
N SER A 128 -30.60 -25.24 12.00
CA SER A 128 -29.68 -26.28 11.52
C SER A 128 -28.38 -26.31 12.33
N ALA A 129 -27.59 -27.37 12.12
CA ALA A 129 -26.16 -27.30 12.44
C ALA A 129 -25.49 -26.12 11.71
N VAL A 130 -24.42 -25.59 12.29
CA VAL A 130 -23.59 -24.54 11.66
C VAL A 130 -22.95 -25.10 10.39
N GLN A 131 -23.11 -24.38 9.28
CA GLN A 131 -22.50 -24.68 7.99
C GLN A 131 -21.39 -23.68 7.69
N THR A 132 -20.41 -24.10 6.91
CA THR A 132 -19.25 -23.30 6.50
C THR A 132 -19.32 -23.02 5.02
N VAL A 133 -19.08 -21.75 4.65
CA VAL A 133 -18.76 -21.34 3.28
C VAL A 133 -17.26 -21.13 3.21
N THR A 134 -16.60 -21.92 2.36
CA THR A 134 -15.16 -21.77 2.07
C THR A 134 -15.00 -20.92 0.81
N LEU A 135 -14.12 -19.93 0.86
CA LEU A 135 -13.78 -19.06 -0.25
C LEU A 135 -12.33 -19.33 -0.62
N THR A 136 -12.07 -19.74 -1.85
CA THR A 136 -10.71 -19.82 -2.40
C THR A 136 -10.45 -18.54 -3.18
N VAL A 137 -9.44 -17.78 -2.76
CA VAL A 137 -9.09 -16.50 -3.37
C VAL A 137 -7.89 -16.75 -4.29
N ALA A 138 -8.04 -16.41 -5.56
CA ALA A 138 -6.94 -16.44 -6.51
C ALA A 138 -6.16 -15.11 -6.41
N PRO A 139 -4.84 -15.15 -6.18
CA PRO A 139 -4.04 -13.93 -6.09
C PRO A 139 -4.04 -13.18 -7.43
N VAL A 140 -4.02 -11.86 -7.38
CA VAL A 140 -4.01 -10.99 -8.55
C VAL A 140 -2.85 -10.02 -8.43
N ALA A 141 -1.87 -10.16 -9.34
CA ALA A 141 -0.68 -9.32 -9.35
C ALA A 141 -1.01 -7.82 -9.24
N ASP A 142 -0.66 -7.25 -8.10
CA ASP A 142 -0.85 -5.84 -7.79
C ASP A 142 0.35 -4.98 -8.19
N ALA A 143 0.11 -3.69 -8.42
CA ALA A 143 1.20 -2.76 -8.62
C ALA A 143 1.87 -2.43 -7.29
N PRO A 144 3.20 -2.26 -7.25
CA PRO A 144 3.88 -1.89 -6.03
C PRO A 144 3.47 -0.48 -5.58
N VAL A 145 3.55 -0.23 -4.28
CA VAL A 145 3.32 1.06 -3.65
C VAL A 145 4.67 1.71 -3.35
N ALA A 146 5.01 2.72 -4.12
CA ALA A 146 6.19 3.55 -3.87
C ALA A 146 5.88 4.66 -2.85
N MET A 147 6.79 4.93 -1.93
CA MET A 147 6.63 5.97 -0.90
C MET A 147 7.64 7.11 -1.05
N ASP A 148 7.25 8.31 -0.61
CA ASP A 148 8.09 9.49 -0.70
C ASP A 148 9.38 9.36 0.12
N ASP A 149 10.49 9.89 -0.43
CA ASP A 149 11.82 9.85 0.17
C ASP A 149 12.36 11.24 0.49
N SER A 150 13.35 11.29 1.38
CA SER A 150 14.11 12.51 1.64
C SER A 150 15.59 12.24 1.88
N ALA A 151 16.42 13.20 1.46
CA ALA A 151 17.85 13.20 1.70
C ALA A 151 18.36 14.62 1.99
N THR A 152 19.53 14.71 2.60
CA THR A 152 20.24 15.98 2.79
C THR A 152 21.70 15.80 2.39
N THR A 153 22.25 16.80 1.72
CA THR A 153 23.66 16.84 1.35
C THR A 153 24.18 18.28 1.40
N ALA A 154 25.49 18.44 1.49
CA ALA A 154 26.11 19.73 1.22
C ALA A 154 26.13 20.00 -0.29
N GLU A 155 26.17 21.28 -0.69
CA GLU A 155 26.48 21.60 -2.08
C GLU A 155 27.83 20.97 -2.50
N ASP A 156 27.95 20.71 -3.80
CA ASP A 156 29.08 20.02 -4.43
C ASP A 156 29.38 18.60 -3.92
N THR A 157 28.54 18.08 -3.03
CA THR A 157 28.70 16.78 -2.41
C THR A 157 27.59 15.83 -2.87
N PRO A 158 27.93 14.73 -3.58
CA PRO A 158 26.96 13.70 -3.88
C PRO A 158 26.46 12.96 -2.64
N VAL A 159 25.19 12.53 -2.66
CA VAL A 159 24.59 11.69 -1.62
C VAL A 159 23.98 10.43 -2.22
N ASN A 160 24.10 9.31 -1.49
CA ASN A 160 23.49 8.03 -1.85
C ASN A 160 22.42 7.65 -0.84
N PHE A 161 21.26 7.19 -1.32
CA PHE A 161 20.18 6.71 -0.49
C PHE A 161 19.33 5.69 -1.26
N SER A 162 18.62 4.83 -0.53
CA SER A 162 17.68 3.88 -1.13
C SER A 162 16.39 4.60 -1.49
N LEU A 163 15.88 4.35 -2.70
CA LEU A 163 14.52 4.72 -3.09
C LEU A 163 13.52 3.69 -2.57
N VAL A 164 13.87 2.40 -2.67
CA VAL A 164 12.91 1.31 -2.46
C VAL A 164 12.83 0.79 -1.02
N ALA A 165 13.43 1.49 -0.04
CA ALA A 165 13.55 0.93 1.32
C ALA A 165 12.24 0.97 2.11
N ASN A 166 11.35 1.89 1.74
CA ASN A 166 10.01 2.13 2.27
C ASN A 166 8.90 1.74 1.27
N ASP A 167 9.28 1.21 0.11
CA ASP A 167 8.35 0.70 -0.90
C ASP A 167 7.86 -0.69 -0.50
N SER A 168 6.64 -1.02 -0.91
CA SER A 168 6.02 -2.33 -0.65
C SER A 168 5.31 -2.86 -1.88
N ASP A 169 5.09 -4.16 -1.91
CA ASP A 169 4.38 -4.89 -2.96
C ASP A 169 3.52 -5.96 -2.25
N ALA A 170 2.30 -6.22 -2.71
CA ALA A 170 1.37 -7.07 -1.98
C ALA A 170 1.86 -8.54 -1.95
N GLU A 171 2.50 -8.95 -3.04
CA GLU A 171 3.07 -10.28 -3.28
C GLU A 171 4.51 -10.42 -2.75
N ASP A 172 5.05 -9.37 -2.13
CA ASP A 172 6.44 -9.27 -1.69
C ASP A 172 7.47 -9.52 -2.83
N ASP A 173 7.13 -9.17 -4.08
CA ASP A 173 7.95 -9.49 -5.26
C ASP A 173 8.57 -8.28 -5.99
N LEU A 174 8.55 -7.11 -5.32
CA LEU A 174 9.15 -5.85 -5.77
C LEU A 174 10.52 -6.01 -6.47
N VAL A 175 10.61 -5.57 -7.72
CA VAL A 175 11.85 -5.61 -8.50
C VAL A 175 12.64 -4.34 -8.27
N VAL A 176 13.49 -4.34 -7.23
CA VAL A 176 14.35 -3.21 -6.81
C VAL A 176 15.12 -2.54 -7.97
N ALA A 177 15.62 -3.33 -8.92
CA ALA A 177 16.39 -2.83 -10.06
C ALA A 177 15.56 -2.08 -11.12
N SER A 178 14.23 -2.10 -11.02
CA SER A 178 13.32 -1.45 -11.96
C SER A 178 13.07 0.03 -11.63
N ALA A 179 13.55 0.52 -10.49
CA ALA A 179 13.39 1.91 -10.07
C ALA A 179 13.90 2.88 -11.16
N ALA A 180 13.02 3.78 -11.61
CA ALA A 180 13.28 4.65 -12.74
C ALA A 180 12.76 6.07 -12.49
N ILE A 181 13.56 7.06 -12.89
CA ILE A 181 13.17 8.48 -12.79
C ILE A 181 12.05 8.79 -13.78
N VAL A 182 10.98 9.43 -13.28
CA VAL A 182 9.85 9.91 -14.08
C VAL A 182 10.01 11.40 -14.36
N LEU A 183 10.13 12.22 -13.31
CA LEU A 183 10.43 13.65 -13.41
C LEU A 183 11.84 13.90 -12.87
N PRO A 184 12.78 14.40 -13.69
CA PRO A 184 14.15 14.63 -13.24
C PRO A 184 14.24 15.80 -12.25
N ALA A 185 15.32 15.77 -11.46
CA ALA A 185 15.68 16.87 -10.58
C ALA A 185 16.11 18.11 -11.37
N SER A 186 15.99 19.29 -10.77
CA SER A 186 16.24 20.58 -11.44
C SER A 186 17.56 21.24 -11.03
N LYS A 187 18.05 20.94 -9.83
CA LYS A 187 19.27 21.50 -9.22
C LYS A 187 20.41 20.49 -9.12
N GLY A 188 20.23 19.29 -9.64
CA GLY A 188 21.23 18.26 -9.68
C GLY A 188 20.91 17.19 -10.70
N THR A 189 21.70 16.12 -10.66
CA THR A 189 21.49 14.93 -11.49
C THR A 189 21.27 13.71 -10.60
N VAL A 190 20.46 12.77 -11.07
CA VAL A 190 20.19 11.51 -10.38
C VAL A 190 20.59 10.35 -11.28
N SER A 191 21.35 9.40 -10.72
CA SER A 191 21.55 8.08 -11.31
C SER A 191 21.05 7.02 -10.34
N ILE A 192 20.49 5.93 -10.86
CA ILE A 192 19.95 4.83 -10.05
C ILE A 192 20.74 3.56 -10.38
N THR A 193 21.19 2.85 -9.35
CA THR A 193 21.78 1.52 -9.47
C THR A 193 21.14 0.60 -8.43
N ASN A 194 20.38 -0.40 -8.88
CA ASN A 194 19.69 -1.36 -8.01
C ASN A 194 18.89 -0.68 -6.88
N GLY A 195 18.01 0.27 -7.23
CA GLY A 195 17.17 0.99 -6.28
C GLY A 195 17.89 2.00 -5.38
N ILE A 196 19.22 2.11 -5.48
CA ILE A 196 19.99 3.16 -4.80
C ILE A 196 20.14 4.34 -5.75
N ALA A 197 19.67 5.51 -5.32
CA ALA A 197 19.88 6.77 -6.01
C ALA A 197 21.20 7.40 -5.56
N THR A 198 21.98 7.89 -6.52
CA THR A 198 23.06 8.87 -6.31
C THR A 198 22.57 10.21 -6.82
N TYR A 199 22.30 11.14 -5.91
CA TYR A 199 22.01 12.53 -6.23
C TYR A 199 23.29 13.36 -6.18
N THR A 200 23.61 14.06 -7.25
CA THR A 200 24.75 14.99 -7.33
C THR A 200 24.21 16.40 -7.59
N PRO A 201 24.31 17.32 -6.61
CA PRO A 201 24.00 18.73 -6.84
C PRO A 201 24.78 19.30 -8.02
N ASN A 202 24.20 20.24 -8.75
CA ASN A 202 24.95 21.12 -9.63
C ASN A 202 25.87 22.00 -8.78
N SER A 203 27.00 22.42 -9.36
CA SER A 203 28.00 23.22 -8.65
C SER A 203 27.35 24.44 -8.01
N ASN A 204 27.63 24.67 -6.72
CA ASN A 204 27.32 25.91 -6.01
C ASN A 204 25.81 26.21 -5.92
N VAL A 205 24.97 25.17 -5.97
CA VAL A 205 23.51 25.28 -5.87
C VAL A 205 23.05 24.85 -4.49
N THR A 206 22.20 25.67 -3.87
CA THR A 206 21.66 25.43 -2.53
C THR A 206 20.12 25.35 -2.51
N GLY A 207 19.59 24.96 -1.35
CA GLY A 207 18.16 24.89 -1.07
C GLY A 207 17.55 23.53 -1.45
N THR A 208 16.24 23.51 -1.65
CA THR A 208 15.50 22.26 -1.94
C THR A 208 15.46 21.95 -3.44
N ASP A 209 15.58 20.67 -3.78
CA ASP A 209 15.33 20.09 -5.10
C ASP A 209 14.40 18.88 -4.98
N THR A 210 13.69 18.55 -6.05
CA THR A 210 12.72 17.44 -6.07
C THR A 210 12.79 16.67 -7.38
N PHE A 211 12.61 15.36 -7.31
CA PHE A 211 12.40 14.49 -8.48
C PHE A 211 11.39 13.41 -8.14
N THR A 212 10.87 12.70 -9.14
CA THR A 212 9.96 11.57 -8.91
C THR A 212 10.48 10.30 -9.55
N TYR A 213 10.10 9.16 -8.97
CA TYR A 213 10.44 7.84 -9.50
C TYR A 213 9.24 6.88 -9.43
N THR A 214 9.32 5.81 -10.21
CA THR A 214 8.44 4.64 -10.08
C THR A 214 9.27 3.36 -9.98
N VAL A 215 8.65 2.30 -9.49
CA VAL A 215 9.21 0.95 -9.40
C VAL A 215 8.18 -0.06 -9.94
N LYS A 216 8.64 -1.27 -10.26
CA LYS A 216 7.84 -2.37 -10.79
C LYS A 216 7.98 -3.63 -9.94
N ASP A 217 6.96 -4.46 -10.02
CA ASP A 217 6.89 -5.82 -9.49
C ASP A 217 7.47 -6.83 -10.52
N ALA A 218 7.39 -8.13 -10.21
CA ALA A 218 7.82 -9.18 -11.13
C ALA A 218 6.88 -9.34 -12.34
N ALA A 219 5.61 -8.93 -12.22
CA ALA A 219 4.62 -8.95 -13.30
C ALA A 219 4.68 -7.74 -14.26
N LEU A 220 5.58 -6.79 -14.00
CA LEU A 220 5.80 -5.52 -14.73
C LEU A 220 4.72 -4.44 -14.53
N ASN A 221 3.81 -4.62 -13.57
CA ASN A 221 2.98 -3.54 -13.04
C ASN A 221 3.88 -2.42 -12.53
N THR A 222 3.38 -1.19 -12.54
CA THR A 222 4.18 0.00 -12.22
C THR A 222 3.50 0.78 -11.14
N SER A 223 4.25 1.15 -10.11
CA SER A 223 3.77 1.99 -9.03
C SER A 223 3.24 3.33 -9.53
N THR A 224 2.43 3.98 -8.71
CA THR A 224 2.29 5.44 -8.81
C THR A 224 3.65 6.11 -8.52
N ALA A 225 3.83 7.33 -9.00
CA ALA A 225 5.10 8.03 -8.81
C ALA A 225 5.24 8.54 -7.37
N ALA A 226 6.36 8.22 -6.73
CA ALA A 226 6.77 8.76 -5.44
C ALA A 226 7.68 9.98 -5.63
N THR A 227 7.65 10.90 -4.67
CA THR A 227 8.45 12.13 -4.68
C THR A 227 9.65 12.00 -3.76
N VAL A 228 10.82 12.38 -4.28
CA VAL A 228 12.04 12.52 -3.49
C VAL A 228 12.33 14.00 -3.27
N THR A 229 12.55 14.38 -2.01
CA THR A 229 12.96 15.74 -1.64
C THR A 229 14.40 15.76 -1.14
N VAL A 230 15.27 16.51 -1.82
CA VAL A 230 16.68 16.68 -1.41
C VAL A 230 16.90 18.10 -0.88
N THR A 231 17.46 18.20 0.32
CA THR A 231 17.90 19.48 0.90
C THR A 231 19.40 19.64 0.68
N ILE A 232 19.81 20.73 0.02
CA ILE A 232 21.21 21.04 -0.27
C ILE A 232 21.67 22.19 0.63
N THR A 233 22.58 21.91 1.56
CA THR A 233 23.05 22.90 2.53
C THR A 233 24.25 23.69 1.99
N PRO A 234 24.29 25.02 2.23
CA PRO A 234 25.40 25.84 1.79
C PRO A 234 26.72 25.44 2.49
N VAL A 235 27.83 25.59 1.77
CA VAL A 235 29.20 25.46 2.25
C VAL A 235 29.95 26.71 1.79
N ASN A 236 30.82 27.24 2.65
CA ASN A 236 31.61 28.42 2.29
C ASN A 236 32.70 28.05 1.27
N ASP A 237 32.68 28.69 0.11
CA ASP A 237 33.68 28.53 -0.95
C ASP A 237 34.92 29.39 -0.75
N LEU A 238 35.97 29.09 -1.54
CA LEU A 238 37.16 29.92 -1.59
C LEU A 238 36.95 31.10 -2.54
N PRO A 239 37.40 32.32 -2.18
CA PRO A 239 37.33 33.44 -3.09
C PRO A 239 38.34 33.27 -4.24
N GLU A 240 37.89 33.55 -5.46
CA GLU A 240 38.70 33.61 -6.67
C GLU A 240 39.13 35.06 -6.96
N VAL A 241 40.25 35.25 -7.66
CA VAL A 241 40.72 36.58 -8.08
C VAL A 241 41.32 36.55 -9.49
N GLN A 242 40.91 37.48 -10.33
CA GLN A 242 41.42 37.62 -11.69
C GLN A 242 42.85 38.18 -11.68
N ALA A 243 43.73 37.58 -12.50
CA ALA A 243 45.09 38.07 -12.68
C ALA A 243 45.10 39.46 -13.34
N ILE A 244 45.99 40.33 -12.87
CA ILE A 244 46.24 41.64 -13.45
C ILE A 244 47.69 41.78 -13.88
N SER A 245 47.92 42.49 -14.98
CA SER A 245 49.25 42.97 -15.40
C SER A 245 49.27 44.48 -15.32
N LEU A 246 50.29 45.03 -14.65
CA LEU A 246 50.52 46.47 -14.55
C LEU A 246 51.81 46.83 -15.30
N SER A 247 51.77 47.92 -16.05
CA SER A 247 52.96 48.59 -16.57
C SER A 247 53.07 49.93 -15.86
N VAL A 248 54.24 50.21 -15.31
CA VAL A 248 54.52 51.45 -14.60
C VAL A 248 55.90 51.93 -15.01
N ASP A 249 56.04 53.24 -15.19
CA ASP A 249 57.34 53.85 -15.45
C ASP A 249 58.21 53.75 -14.19
N GLU A 250 59.52 53.65 -14.37
CA GLU A 250 60.45 53.74 -13.26
C GLU A 250 60.24 55.02 -12.44
N ASP A 251 60.57 54.94 -11.15
CA ASP A 251 60.45 56.05 -10.19
C ASP A 251 59.02 56.59 -9.97
N THR A 252 58.01 55.96 -10.57
CA THR A 252 56.61 56.40 -10.48
C THR A 252 55.75 55.33 -9.85
N ALA A 253 54.93 55.70 -8.86
CA ALA A 253 53.96 54.78 -8.29
C ALA A 253 52.87 54.42 -9.30
N SER A 254 52.37 53.19 -9.26
CA SER A 254 51.22 52.77 -10.06
C SER A 254 49.97 53.58 -9.70
N ALA A 255 48.99 53.60 -10.60
CA ALA A 255 47.65 54.01 -10.21
C ALA A 255 47.10 53.07 -9.11
N VAL A 256 46.20 53.61 -8.29
CA VAL A 256 45.46 52.82 -7.29
C VAL A 256 44.63 51.77 -8.01
N THR A 257 44.86 50.50 -7.69
CA THR A 257 44.12 49.37 -8.27
C THR A 257 43.20 48.77 -7.22
N ASN A 258 41.91 48.62 -7.52
CA ASN A 258 40.97 47.89 -6.67
C ASN A 258 41.11 46.39 -6.93
N VAL A 259 41.70 45.67 -5.97
CA VAL A 259 41.87 44.21 -6.09
C VAL A 259 40.59 43.46 -5.73
N ARG A 260 39.73 44.02 -4.87
CA ARG A 260 38.44 43.39 -4.53
C ARG A 260 37.50 43.34 -5.73
N SER A 261 37.50 44.35 -6.59
CA SER A 261 36.72 44.33 -7.83
C SER A 261 37.21 43.29 -8.86
N LEU A 262 38.37 42.69 -8.63
CA LEU A 262 38.88 41.57 -9.43
C LEU A 262 38.57 40.22 -8.79
N GLY A 263 38.03 40.21 -7.57
CA GLY A 263 37.68 39.01 -6.84
C GLY A 263 36.22 38.64 -6.98
N SER A 264 35.93 37.35 -6.91
CA SER A 264 34.58 36.81 -6.80
C SER A 264 34.53 35.71 -5.76
N ASP A 265 33.38 35.56 -5.12
CA ASP A 265 33.10 34.51 -4.15
C ASP A 265 31.66 34.06 -4.36
N VAL A 266 31.41 32.75 -4.21
CA VAL A 266 30.10 32.15 -4.52
C VAL A 266 29.01 32.70 -3.61
N GLU A 267 29.32 32.90 -2.33
CA GLU A 267 28.35 33.39 -1.34
C GLU A 267 28.22 34.92 -1.38
N ASP A 268 29.35 35.63 -1.39
CA ASP A 268 29.37 37.07 -1.12
C ASP A 268 29.54 37.96 -2.37
N THR A 269 29.71 37.37 -3.56
CA THR A 269 30.01 38.03 -4.86
C THR A 269 31.31 38.84 -4.92
N ILE A 270 31.67 39.58 -3.86
CA ILE A 270 32.91 40.35 -3.71
C ILE A 270 33.54 40.01 -2.36
N PRO A 271 34.72 39.36 -2.32
CA PRO A 271 35.37 38.98 -1.07
C PRO A 271 35.72 40.18 -0.18
N THR A 272 35.33 40.14 1.10
CA THR A 272 35.63 41.20 2.10
C THR A 272 36.79 40.87 3.04
N GLY A 273 37.37 39.67 2.91
CA GLY A 273 38.49 39.20 3.72
C GLY A 273 39.78 40.03 3.62
N THR A 274 40.78 39.67 4.40
CA THR A 274 42.09 40.36 4.43
C THR A 274 42.88 40.14 3.14
N ILE A 275 43.41 41.22 2.54
CA ILE A 275 44.32 41.12 1.39
C ILE A 275 45.74 40.91 1.90
N ASN A 276 46.42 39.87 1.43
CA ASN A 276 47.78 39.54 1.85
C ASN A 276 48.73 39.45 0.66
N LEU A 277 49.94 39.98 0.82
CA LEU A 277 51.03 39.78 -0.15
C LEU A 277 51.68 38.43 0.10
N VAL A 278 51.46 37.47 -0.80
CA VAL A 278 52.04 36.12 -0.68
C VAL A 278 53.54 36.13 -1.02
N ARG A 279 53.95 36.97 -1.97
CA ARG A 279 55.35 37.15 -2.37
C ARG A 279 55.62 38.62 -2.67
N ALA A 280 56.61 39.20 -1.99
CA ALA A 280 57.04 40.55 -2.26
C ALA A 280 57.67 40.69 -3.65
N PRO A 281 57.52 41.86 -4.32
CA PRO A 281 58.25 42.14 -5.56
C PRO A 281 59.77 42.15 -5.28
N SER A 282 60.57 41.79 -6.29
CA SER A 282 62.03 41.79 -6.20
C SER A 282 62.64 43.19 -6.22
N SER A 283 61.89 44.15 -6.74
CA SER A 283 62.24 45.57 -6.76
C SER A 283 60.98 46.36 -6.50
N GLY A 284 61.00 47.30 -5.56
CA GLY A 284 59.85 48.10 -5.14
C GLY A 284 59.04 47.48 -4.02
N GLN A 285 57.86 48.04 -3.80
CA GLN A 285 56.97 47.70 -2.69
C GLN A 285 55.49 47.82 -3.07
N VAL A 286 54.66 46.97 -2.48
CA VAL A 286 53.19 47.02 -2.59
C VAL A 286 52.62 47.51 -1.27
N VAL A 287 51.76 48.53 -1.32
CA VAL A 287 51.01 49.05 -0.17
C VAL A 287 49.54 48.80 -0.40
N PHE A 288 48.87 48.14 0.55
CA PHE A 288 47.43 47.92 0.53
C PHE A 288 46.68 48.97 1.35
N ASP A 289 45.52 49.38 0.84
CA ASP A 289 44.45 49.94 1.65
C ASP A 289 43.40 48.85 1.84
N GLN A 290 43.40 48.21 3.02
CA GLN A 290 42.51 47.09 3.33
C GLN A 290 41.04 47.49 3.33
N ALA A 291 40.74 48.72 3.74
CA ALA A 291 39.38 49.24 3.85
C ALA A 291 38.82 49.57 2.47
N ALA A 292 39.62 50.22 1.62
CA ALA A 292 39.25 50.47 0.23
C ALA A 292 39.32 49.22 -0.66
N GLY A 293 40.05 48.19 -0.22
CA GLY A 293 40.29 46.98 -1.02
C GLY A 293 41.23 47.25 -2.21
N THR A 294 42.15 48.20 -2.07
CA THR A 294 43.02 48.65 -3.15
C THR A 294 44.50 48.40 -2.83
N PHE A 295 45.34 48.47 -3.86
CA PHE A 295 46.79 48.52 -3.70
C PHE A 295 47.43 49.55 -4.62
N VAL A 296 48.63 49.97 -4.23
CA VAL A 296 49.56 50.74 -5.05
C VAL A 296 50.90 50.02 -5.03
N TYR A 297 51.51 49.86 -6.20
CA TYR A 297 52.88 49.38 -6.34
C TYR A 297 53.80 50.56 -6.63
N THR A 298 54.93 50.65 -5.94
CA THR A 298 55.96 51.67 -6.19
C THR A 298 57.29 50.96 -6.47
N PRO A 299 57.87 51.08 -7.68
CA PRO A 299 59.16 50.49 -8.00
C PRO A 299 60.29 51.15 -7.19
N ASP A 300 61.42 50.44 -7.02
CA ASP A 300 62.63 51.03 -6.44
C ASP A 300 63.20 52.10 -7.37
N ALA A 301 63.94 53.05 -6.79
CA ALA A 301 64.51 54.14 -7.55
C ALA A 301 65.53 53.64 -8.60
N ASN A 302 65.44 54.12 -9.83
CA ASN A 302 66.31 53.79 -10.97
C ASN A 302 66.36 52.28 -11.30
N VAL A 303 65.26 51.54 -11.09
CA VAL A 303 65.18 50.15 -11.53
C VAL A 303 65.24 50.10 -13.07
N THR A 304 66.07 49.21 -13.63
CA THR A 304 66.25 49.01 -15.08
C THR A 304 65.56 47.75 -15.57
#